data_AF-A0A7Y6MHB5-F1
#
_entry.id   AF-A0A7Y6MHB5-F1
#
_cell.length_a   1.000
_cell.length_b   1.000
_cell.length_c   1.000
_cell.angle_alpha   90.00
_cell.angle_beta   90.00
_cell.angle_gamma   90.00
#
_symmetry.space_group_name_H-M   'P 1'
#
loop_
_entity.id
_entity.type
_entity.pdbx_description
1 polymer ?
#
loop_
_entity_poly.entity_id
_entity_poly.type
_entity_poly.pdbx_seq_one_letter_code
_entity_poly.pdbx_strand_id
1 'polypeptide(L)' 'MTVTFESAAELADALRRAEAAHGRHEQELGHPDPDWPGWYAQYLLDEQSGDTDPAASG' A
#
# COMPACT_ATOMS: atom_id res chain seq x y z
N MET A 1 -14.78 7.18 -2.47
CA MET A 1 -13.68 7.31 -1.50
C MET A 1 -12.54 8.05 -2.17
N THR A 2 -11.84 8.90 -1.43
CA THR A 2 -10.71 9.71 -1.92
C THR A 2 -9.50 9.43 -1.05
N VAL A 3 -8.32 9.37 -1.66
CA VAL A 3 -7.05 9.27 -0.95
C VAL A 3 -6.33 10.60 -1.08
N THR A 4 -6.03 11.25 0.05
CA THR A 4 -5.35 12.56 0.09
C THR A 4 -4.12 12.54 0.98
N PHE A 5 -3.00 13.13 0.53
CA PHE A 5 -1.76 13.26 1.33
C PHE A 5 -1.42 14.73 1.52
N GLU A 6 -0.84 15.11 2.65
CA GLU A 6 -0.51 16.53 2.94
C GLU A 6 0.74 16.96 2.15
N SER A 7 1.56 15.99 1.70
CA SER A 7 2.76 16.27 0.91
C SER A 7 3.14 15.12 -0.04
N ALA A 8 3.99 15.44 -1.02
CA ALA A 8 4.61 14.43 -1.87
C ALA A 8 5.53 13.48 -1.09
N ALA A 9 6.10 13.92 0.03
CA ALA A 9 6.94 13.08 0.89
C ALA A 9 6.10 12.00 1.56
N GLU A 10 4.94 12.35 2.12
CA GLU A 10 4.01 11.39 2.70
C GLU A 10 3.49 10.39 1.66
N LEU A 11 3.11 10.86 0.47
CA LEU A 11 2.71 9.97 -0.62
C LEU A 11 3.85 9.01 -0.99
N ALA A 12 5.09 9.49 -1.09
CA ALA A 12 6.23 8.64 -1.39
C ALA A 12 6.46 7.59 -0.30
N ASP A 13 6.30 7.93 0.98
CA ASP A 13 6.41 6.98 2.08
C ASP A 13 5.29 5.94 2.07
N ALA A 14 4.05 6.34 1.77
CA ALA A 14 2.94 5.41 1.61
C ALA A 14 3.16 4.45 0.43
N LEU A 15 3.66 4.93 -0.71
CA LEU A 15 4.00 4.09 -1.86
C LEU A 15 5.11 3.07 -1.56
N ARG A 16 6.11 3.42 -0.73
CA ARG A 16 7.15 2.47 -0.29
C ARG A 16 6.57 1.38 0.60
N ARG A 17 5.60 1.72 1.47
CA ARG A 17 4.90 0.72 2.28
C ARG A 17 4.01 -0.18 1.42
N ALA A 18 3.32 0.39 0.44
CA ALA A 18 2.58 -0.36 -0.57
C ALA A 18 3.48 -1.34 -1.34
N GLU A 19 4.66 -0.91 -1.78
CA GLU A 19 5.65 -1.77 -2.44
C GLU A 19 6.09 -2.94 -1.55
N ALA A 20 6.44 -2.67 -0.29
CA ALA A 20 6.83 -3.72 0.65
C ALA A 20 5.69 -4.72 0.91
N ALA A 21 4.45 -4.25 0.98
CA ALA A 21 3.28 -5.09 1.19
C ALA A 21 2.90 -5.87 -0.08
N HIS A 22 2.94 -5.26 -1.26
CA HIS A 22 2.70 -5.91 -2.55
C HIS A 22 3.74 -7.00 -2.84
N GLY A 23 5.01 -6.76 -2.49
CA GLY A 23 6.05 -7.78 -2.61
C GLY A 23 5.76 -9.04 -1.79
N ARG A 24 5.04 -8.92 -0.66
CA ARG A 24 4.52 -10.09 0.09
C ARG A 24 3.30 -10.71 -0.61
N HIS A 25 2.40 -9.88 -1.12
CA HIS A 25 1.22 -10.34 -1.87
C HIS A 25 1.61 -11.18 -3.11
N GLU A 26 2.61 -10.75 -3.88
CA GLU A 26 3.12 -11.49 -5.04
C GLU A 26 3.78 -12.82 -4.64
N GLN A 27 4.42 -12.88 -3.47
CA GLN A 27 4.95 -14.14 -2.93
C GLN A 27 3.82 -15.11 -2.59
N GLU A 28 2.70 -14.63 -2.06
CA GLU A 28 1.51 -15.43 -1.77
C GLU A 28 0.76 -15.88 -3.03
N LEU A 29 0.67 -15.00 -4.04
CA LEU A 29 0.14 -15.31 -5.37
C LEU A 29 1.01 -16.32 -6.13
N GLY A 30 2.32 -16.31 -5.88
CA GLY A 30 3.30 -17.12 -6.60
C GLY A 30 3.60 -16.63 -8.02
N HIS A 31 3.08 -15.46 -8.40
CA HIS A 31 3.34 -14.79 -9.66
C HIS A 31 3.16 -13.27 -9.50
N PRO A 32 3.71 -12.46 -10.43
CA PRO A 32 3.47 -11.02 -10.43
C PRO A 32 1.99 -10.69 -10.55
N ASP A 33 1.52 -9.68 -9.82
CA ASP A 33 0.14 -9.21 -9.92
C ASP A 33 -0.03 -8.34 -11.19
N PRO A 34 -0.85 -8.75 -12.18
CA PRO A 34 -1.09 -7.94 -13.36
C PRO A 34 -1.89 -6.65 -13.07
N ASP A 35 -2.62 -6.59 -11.95
CA ASP A 35 -3.40 -5.43 -11.52
C ASP A 35 -2.77 -4.73 -10.30
N TRP A 36 -1.44 -4.69 -10.26
CA TRP A 36 -0.67 -3.94 -9.26
C TRP A 36 -1.17 -2.49 -9.04
N PRO A 37 -1.65 -1.71 -10.05
CA PRO A 37 -2.13 -0.35 -9.79
C PRO A 37 -3.43 -0.35 -8.98
N GLY A 38 -4.33 -1.31 -9.25
CA GLY A 38 -5.57 -1.49 -8.52
C GLY A 38 -5.31 -1.88 -7.07
N TRP A 39 -4.37 -2.80 -6.86
CA TRP A 39 -3.93 -3.22 -5.53
C TRP A 39 -3.36 -2.04 -4.72
N TYR A 40 -2.47 -1.24 -5.33
CA TYR A 40 -1.90 -0.06 -4.68
C TYR A 40 -2.97 0.96 -4.29
N ALA A 41 -3.95 1.19 -5.17
CA ALA A 41 -5.03 2.15 -4.89
C ALA A 41 -5.89 1.70 -3.69
N GLN A 42 -6.16 0.40 -3.55
CA GLN A 42 -6.87 -0.13 -2.37
C GLN A 42 -6.00 -0.04 -1.12
N TYR A 43 -4.74 -0.47 -1.19
CA TYR A 43 -3.82 -0.39 -0.06
C TYR A 43 -3.71 1.03 0.52
N LEU A 44 -3.53 2.05 -0.34
CA LEU A 44 -3.44 3.44 0.11
C LEU A 44 -4.75 3.95 0.71
N LEU A 45 -5.89 3.43 0.27
CA LEU A 45 -7.19 3.77 0.81
C LEU A 45 -7.43 3.15 2.20
N ASP A 46 -7.05 1.88 2.36
CA ASP A 46 -7.14 1.15 3.63
C ASP A 46 -6.17 1.73 4.66
N GLU A 47 -4.95 2.05 4.24
CA GLU A 47 -3.94 2.68 5.08
C GLU A 47 -4.39 4.05 5.59
N GLN A 48 -4.93 4.89 4.70
CA GLN A 48 -5.48 6.19 5.08
C GLN A 48 -6.68 6.09 6.01
N SER A 49 -7.47 5.04 5.88
CA SER A 49 -8.64 4.79 6.73
C SER A 49 -8.25 4.23 8.11
N GLY A 50 -6.95 3.97 8.35
CA GLY A 50 -6.44 3.34 9.57
C GLY A 50 -6.75 1.84 9.66
N ASP A 51 -7.14 1.24 8.54
CA ASP A 51 -7.51 -0.19 8.42
C ASP A 51 -6.28 -1.07 8.18
N THR A 52 -5.13 -0.48 7.82
CA THR A 52 -3.85 -1.19 7.78
C THR A 52 -3.28 -1.30 9.20
N ASP A 53 -3.30 -2.52 9.73
CA ASP A 53 -2.78 -2.92 11.03
C ASP A 53 -1.38 -2.30 11.34
N PRO A 54 -1.18 -1.65 12.50
CA PRO A 54 0.06 -0.95 12.87
C PRO A 54 1.27 -1.85 13.18
N ALA A 55 1.29 -3.12 12.75
CA ALA A 55 2.44 -4.02 12.89
C ALA A 55 3.61 -3.70 11.94
N ALA A 56 4.09 -2.46 11.95
CA ALA A 56 5.39 -2.05 11.40
C ALA A 56 5.89 -0.79 12.13
N SER A 57 5.93 -0.83 13.46
CA SER A 57 6.76 0.08 14.25
C SER A 57 7.52 -0.76 15.28
N GLY A 58 8.77 -1.07 14.94
CA GLY A 58 9.74 -1.81 15.73
C GLY A 58 11.14 -1.49 15.24
#